data_AF-A0A317NEL8-F1
#
_entry.id   AF-A0A317NEL8-F1
#
_cell.length_a   1.000
_cell.length_b   1.000
_cell.length_c   1.000
_cell.angle_alpha   90.00
_cell.angle_beta   90.00
_cell.angle_gamma   90.00
#
_symmetry.space_group_name_H-M   'P 1'
#
loop_
_entity.id
_entity.type
_entity.pdbx_description
1 polymer ?
#
loop_
_entity_poly.entity_id
_entity_poly.type
_entity_poly.pdbx_seq_one_letter_code
_entity_poly.pdbx_strand_id
1 'polypeptide(L)'
;MSLEVSPDSLRQAAAALALLPNDIDKAKKLGAAPVAAVLKGSAVGTALEGSDPRSKTAKDVLMARFNHLSGLMALSANKYEGTDLDAARRLAAVADLNSGNAHEGK
;
A
#
# COMPACT_ATOMS: atom_id res chain seq x y z
N MET A 1 8.86 -17.38 18.32
CA MET A 1 7.75 -18.01 17.57
C MET A 1 8.19 -18.12 16.12
N SER A 2 8.38 -19.32 15.58
CA SER A 2 8.48 -19.49 14.13
C SER A 2 7.09 -19.38 13.55
N LEU A 3 6.87 -18.39 12.69
CA LEU A 3 5.69 -18.36 11.83
C LEU A 3 5.85 -19.52 10.84
N GLU A 4 5.10 -20.59 11.05
CA GLU A 4 5.03 -21.68 10.09
C GLU A 4 4.18 -21.21 8.92
N VAL A 5 4.83 -20.98 7.77
CA VAL A 5 4.16 -20.52 6.56
C VAL A 5 3.56 -21.73 5.86
N SER A 6 2.24 -21.73 5.68
CA SER A 6 1.50 -22.76 4.94
C SER A 6 0.69 -22.15 3.80
N PRO A 7 0.26 -22.94 2.80
CA PRO A 7 -0.61 -22.47 1.74
C PRO A 7 -1.88 -21.80 2.28
N ASP A 8 -2.47 -22.37 3.34
CA ASP A 8 -3.68 -21.84 3.95
C ASP A 8 -3.42 -20.53 4.71
N SER A 9 -2.30 -20.41 5.43
CA SER A 9 -1.94 -19.15 6.07
C SER A 9 -1.68 -18.04 5.04
N LEU A 10 -1.09 -18.39 3.89
CA LEU A 10 -0.88 -17.46 2.77
C LEU A 10 -2.20 -17.04 2.11
N ARG A 11 -3.17 -17.95 1.91
CA ARG A 11 -4.51 -17.60 1.39
C ARG A 11 -5.27 -16.69 2.35
N GLN A 12 -5.22 -16.98 3.64
CA GLN A 12 -5.86 -16.15 4.66
C GLN A 12 -5.26 -14.74 4.70
N ALA A 13 -3.92 -14.65 4.65
CA ALA A 13 -3.23 -13.37 4.58
C ALA A 13 -3.56 -12.61 3.29
N ALA A 14 -3.61 -13.29 2.14
CA ALA A 14 -4.02 -12.69 0.87
C ALA A 14 -5.44 -12.10 0.96
N ALA A 15 -6.39 -12.85 1.52
CA ALA A 15 -7.76 -12.41 1.69
C ALA A 15 -7.87 -11.19 2.63
N ALA A 16 -7.15 -11.20 3.74
CA ALA A 16 -7.14 -10.06 4.67
C ALA A 16 -6.57 -8.79 4.01
N LEU A 17 -5.47 -8.93 3.26
CA LEU A 17 -4.86 -7.80 2.56
C LEU A 17 -5.72 -7.25 1.41
N ALA A 18 -6.54 -8.09 0.78
CA ALA A 18 -7.47 -7.68 -0.28
C ALA A 18 -8.61 -6.77 0.21
N LEU A 19 -8.88 -6.75 1.52
CA LEU A 19 -9.93 -5.90 2.11
C LEU A 19 -9.44 -4.47 2.37
N LEU A 20 -8.14 -4.29 2.65
CA LEU A 20 -7.55 -3.01 3.04
C LEU A 20 -7.71 -1.90 2.00
N PRO A 21 -7.66 -2.14 0.67
CA PRO A 21 -7.91 -1.10 -0.32
C PRO A 21 -9.27 -0.41 -0.14
N ASN A 22 -10.31 -1.17 0.21
CA ASN A 22 -11.64 -0.60 0.42
C ASN A 22 -11.68 0.32 1.65
N ASP A 23 -10.94 -0.02 2.70
CA ASP A 23 -10.87 0.80 3.91
C ASP A 23 -10.04 2.06 3.68
N ILE A 24 -8.99 1.97 2.86
CA ILE A 24 -8.14 3.10 2.44
C ILE A 24 -8.94 4.08 1.59
N ASP A 25 -9.75 3.59 0.64
CA ASP A 25 -10.58 4.43 -0.22
C ASP A 25 -11.64 5.21 0.58
N LYS A 26 -12.24 4.57 1.60
CA LYS A 26 -13.23 5.18 2.49
C LYS A 26 -12.65 6.19 3.49
N ALA A 27 -11.33 6.22 3.68
CA ALA A 27 -10.73 7.16 4.61
C ALA A 27 -11.07 8.60 4.21
N LYS A 28 -11.50 9.42 5.19
CA LYS A 28 -11.91 10.81 4.91
C LYS A 28 -10.73 11.63 4.38
N LYS A 29 -11.04 12.63 3.55
CA LYS A 29 -10.10 13.67 3.14
C LYS A 29 -9.98 14.71 4.27
N LEU A 30 -8.91 15.49 4.26
CA LEU A 30 -8.75 16.58 5.23
C LEU A 30 -9.77 17.69 4.94
N GLY A 31 -10.10 17.91 3.67
CA GLY A 31 -11.13 18.89 3.28
C GLY A 31 -10.69 20.31 3.60
N ALA A 32 -9.39 20.60 3.48
CA ALA A 32 -8.78 21.84 3.94
C ALA A 32 -9.01 23.04 3.02
N ALA A 33 -9.68 22.85 1.87
CA ALA A 33 -9.90 23.90 0.88
C ALA A 33 -10.53 25.20 1.44
N PRO A 34 -11.56 25.15 2.32
CA PRO A 34 -12.11 26.37 2.91
C PRO A 34 -11.11 27.13 3.79
N VAL A 35 -10.26 26.39 4.53
CA VAL A 35 -9.25 26.97 5.41
C VAL A 35 -8.09 27.55 4.61
N ALA A 36 -7.68 26.86 3.55
CA ALA A 36 -6.63 27.34 2.66
C ALA A 36 -7.01 28.64 1.94
N ALA A 37 -8.28 28.78 1.55
CA ALA A 37 -8.80 30.00 0.94
C ALA A 37 -8.74 31.21 1.88
N VAL A 38 -8.96 31.01 3.18
CA VAL A 38 -8.83 32.06 4.21
C VAL A 38 -7.37 32.42 4.48
N LEU A 39 -6.46 31.44 4.36
CA LEU A 39 -5.03 31.58 4.63
C LEU A 39 -4.19 31.88 3.37
N LYS A 40 -4.81 32.47 2.34
CA LYS A 40 -4.15 32.74 1.05
C LYS A 40 -2.92 33.63 1.23
N GLY A 41 -1.80 33.22 0.64
CA GLY A 41 -0.50 33.91 0.74
C GLY A 41 0.35 33.50 1.95
N SER A 42 -0.19 32.67 2.86
CA SER A 42 0.60 32.06 3.92
C SER A 42 1.14 30.69 3.49
N ALA A 43 2.32 30.31 4.02
CA ALA A 43 2.89 28.98 3.79
C ALA A 43 1.97 27.85 4.27
N VAL A 44 1.17 28.09 5.31
CA VAL A 44 0.18 27.14 5.85
C VAL A 44 -0.96 26.94 4.85
N GLY A 45 -1.49 28.01 4.26
CA GLY A 45 -2.54 27.92 3.23
C GLY A 45 -2.09 27.10 2.02
N THR A 46 -0.86 27.33 1.53
CA THR A 46 -0.27 26.56 0.43
C THR A 46 -0.10 25.07 0.78
N ALA A 47 0.32 24.76 2.00
CA ALA A 47 0.44 23.36 2.45
C ALA A 47 -0.93 22.66 2.53
N LEU A 48 -1.97 23.37 2.97
CA LEU A 48 -3.33 22.86 3.06
C LEU A 48 -3.97 22.65 1.68
N GLU A 49 -3.72 23.53 0.70
CA GLU A 49 -4.13 23.35 -0.70
C GLU A 49 -3.59 22.04 -1.30
N GLY A 50 -2.34 21.70 -0.99
CA GLY A 50 -1.71 20.47 -1.47
C GLY A 50 -2.11 19.19 -0.72
N SER A 51 -2.82 19.29 0.40
CA SER A 51 -3.06 18.17 1.31
C SER A 51 -3.97 17.08 0.72
N ASP A 52 -5.09 17.46 0.10
CA ASP A 52 -6.06 16.51 -0.46
C ASP A 52 -5.51 15.78 -1.71
N PRO A 53 -4.84 16.45 -2.67
CA PRO A 53 -4.16 15.76 -3.77
C PRO A 53 -3.07 14.79 -3.30
N ARG A 54 -2.23 15.20 -2.34
CA ARG A 54 -1.19 14.33 -1.76
C ARG A 54 -1.80 13.14 -1.03
N SER A 55 -2.88 13.35 -0.29
CA SER A 55 -3.64 12.29 0.37
C SER A 55 -4.17 11.28 -0.64
N LYS A 56 -4.72 11.74 -1.77
CA LYS A 56 -5.16 10.86 -2.86
C LYS A 56 -4.01 10.02 -3.41
N THR A 57 -2.89 10.64 -3.78
CA THR A 57 -1.72 9.92 -4.30
C THR A 57 -1.21 8.87 -3.31
N ALA A 58 -1.15 9.21 -2.02
CA ALA A 58 -0.74 8.25 -0.99
C ALA A 58 -1.70 7.06 -0.89
N LYS A 59 -3.02 7.31 -0.94
CA LYS A 59 -4.04 6.24 -0.94
C LYS A 59 -3.91 5.35 -2.17
N ASP A 60 -3.77 5.92 -3.35
CA ASP A 60 -3.64 5.17 -4.61
C ASP A 60 -2.41 4.22 -4.55
N VAL A 61 -1.28 4.72 -4.05
CA VAL A 61 -0.06 3.90 -3.86
C VAL A 61 -0.29 2.78 -2.85
N LEU A 62 -0.91 3.07 -1.70
CA LEU A 62 -1.17 2.05 -0.68
C LEU A 62 -2.13 0.98 -1.20
N MET A 63 -3.22 1.36 -1.85
CA MET A 63 -4.18 0.42 -2.45
C MET A 63 -3.50 -0.50 -3.47
N ALA A 64 -2.70 0.07 -4.37
CA ALA A 64 -1.97 -0.71 -5.37
C ALA A 64 -1.02 -1.71 -4.71
N ARG A 65 -0.31 -1.30 -3.65
CA ARG A 65 0.62 -2.17 -2.91
C ARG A 65 -0.09 -3.30 -2.18
N PHE A 66 -1.21 -3.03 -1.52
CA PHE A 66 -1.98 -4.07 -0.84
C PHE A 66 -2.58 -5.08 -1.81
N ASN A 67 -3.08 -4.62 -2.97
CA ASN A 67 -3.54 -5.51 -4.04
C ASN A 67 -2.40 -6.39 -4.58
N HIS A 68 -1.22 -5.80 -4.82
CA HIS A 68 -0.07 -6.55 -5.31
C HIS A 68 0.40 -7.60 -4.29
N LEU A 69 0.50 -7.24 -3.01
CA LEU A 69 0.91 -8.17 -1.95
C LEU A 69 -0.10 -9.30 -1.77
N SER A 70 -1.40 -8.99 -1.80
CA SER A 70 -2.46 -10.00 -1.78
C SER A 70 -2.32 -10.99 -2.95
N GLY A 71 -2.11 -10.48 -4.17
CA GLY A 71 -1.89 -11.32 -5.35
C GLY A 71 -0.65 -12.21 -5.24
N LEU A 72 0.44 -11.69 -4.69
CA LEU A 72 1.67 -12.46 -4.46
C LEU A 72 1.48 -13.58 -3.43
N MET A 73 0.75 -13.32 -2.35
CA MET A 73 0.44 -14.34 -1.35
C MET A 73 -0.48 -15.43 -1.90
N ALA A 74 -1.51 -15.05 -2.67
CA ALA A 74 -2.37 -16.01 -3.34
C ALA A 74 -1.60 -16.85 -4.38
N LEU A 75 -0.74 -16.22 -5.18
CA LEU A 75 0.13 -16.92 -6.13
C LEU A 75 1.10 -17.87 -5.43
N SER A 76 1.66 -17.45 -4.30
CA SER A 76 2.59 -18.27 -3.50
C SER A 76 1.87 -19.47 -2.91
N ALA A 77 0.65 -19.29 -2.38
CA ALA A 77 -0.17 -20.40 -1.88
C ALA A 77 -0.52 -21.44 -2.95
N ASN A 78 -0.74 -20.98 -4.20
CA ASN A 78 -1.10 -21.87 -5.32
C ASN A 78 0.11 -22.59 -5.92
N LYS A 79 1.33 -22.10 -5.70
CA LYS A 79 2.58 -22.67 -6.20
C LYS A 79 3.44 -23.33 -5.10
N TYR A 80 2.87 -23.51 -3.92
CA TYR A 80 3.53 -24.09 -2.77
C TYR A 80 3.68 -25.60 -2.98
N GLU A 81 4.79 -26.02 -3.59
CA GLU A 81 5.16 -27.42 -3.81
C GLU A 81 6.56 -27.68 -3.24
N GLY A 82 6.63 -28.45 -2.14
CA GLY A 82 7.74 -29.31 -1.70
C GLY A 82 9.13 -28.70 -1.40
N THR A 83 9.48 -27.53 -1.93
CA THR A 83 10.76 -26.85 -1.71
C THR A 83 10.58 -25.34 -1.81
N ASP A 84 10.10 -24.74 -0.72
CA ASP A 84 9.56 -23.37 -0.60
C ASP A 84 10.60 -22.22 -0.65
N LEU A 85 11.79 -22.49 -1.18
CA LEU A 85 12.86 -21.51 -1.36
C LEU A 85 12.51 -20.48 -2.45
N ASP A 86 11.78 -20.88 -3.49
CA ASP A 86 11.50 -19.98 -4.63
C ASP A 86 10.38 -18.98 -4.31
N ALA A 87 9.36 -19.39 -3.55
CA ALA A 87 8.31 -18.49 -3.06
C ALA A 87 8.86 -17.49 -2.03
N ALA A 88 9.67 -17.96 -1.08
CA ALA A 88 10.35 -17.10 -0.12
C ALA A 88 11.27 -16.08 -0.81
N ARG A 89 11.98 -16.48 -1.87
CA ARG A 89 12.81 -15.57 -2.69
C ARG A 89 11.97 -14.52 -3.42
N ARG A 90 10.79 -14.86 -3.96
CA ARG A 90 9.89 -13.87 -4.59
C ARG A 90 9.37 -12.85 -3.59
N LEU A 91 9.02 -13.29 -2.37
CA LEU A 91 8.58 -12.39 -1.31
C LEU A 91 9.71 -11.45 -0.85
N ALA A 92 10.92 -11.99 -0.68
CA ALA A 92 12.12 -11.22 -0.33
C ALA A 92 12.59 -10.28 -1.47
N ALA A 93 12.32 -10.64 -2.73
CA ALA A 93 12.61 -9.80 -3.89
C ALA A 93 11.66 -8.60 -4.03
N VAL A 94 10.54 -8.56 -3.28
CA VAL A 94 9.76 -7.34 -3.07
C VAL A 94 10.50 -6.45 -2.08
N ALA A 95 11.72 -6.04 -2.44
CA ALA A 95 12.49 -5.07 -1.67
C ALA A 95 11.82 -3.70 -1.78
N ASP A 96 11.56 -3.14 -0.61
CA ASP A 96 11.06 -1.80 -0.32
C ASP A 96 9.71 -1.40 -0.94
N LEU A 97 8.65 -2.02 -0.41
CA LEU A 97 7.25 -1.55 -0.53
C LEU A 97 7.01 -0.17 0.10
N ASN A 98 8.03 0.54 0.58
CA ASN A 98 7.92 1.86 1.19
C ASN A 98 8.97 2.87 0.67
N SER A 99 9.66 2.58 -0.44
CA SER A 99 10.80 3.38 -0.91
C SER A 99 10.49 4.85 -1.21
N GLY A 100 9.22 5.26 -1.21
CA GLY A 100 8.80 6.66 -1.30
C GLY A 100 9.23 7.40 -2.58
N ASN A 101 10.00 6.76 -3.47
CA ASN A 101 10.72 7.42 -4.53
C ASN A 101 10.08 7.07 -5.88
N ALA A 102 8.97 7.74 -6.18
CA ALA A 102 8.34 7.69 -7.50
C ALA A 102 9.07 8.57 -8.55
N HIS A 103 10.25 9.13 -8.22
CA HIS A 103 10.95 10.13 -9.04
C HIS A 103 12.47 9.95 -9.15
N GLU A 104 13.01 8.74 -9.05
CA GLU A 104 14.39 8.47 -9.51
C GLU A 104 14.36 7.71 -10.85
N GLY A 105 14.12 8.48 -11.89
CA GLY A 105 14.28 8.09 -13.29
C GLY A 105 14.59 9.34 -14.09
N LYS A 106 15.83 9.83 -13.95
CA LYS A 106 16.51 10.62 -14.97
C LYS A 106 17.45 9.70 -15.71
#